data_AF-A0A7D9N8J7-F1
#
_entry.id   AF-A0A7D9N8J7-F1
#
_cell.length_a   1.000
_cell.length_b   1.000
_cell.length_c   1.000
_cell.angle_alpha   90.00
_cell.angle_beta   90.00
_cell.angle_gamma   90.00
#
_symmetry.space_group_name_H-M   'P 1'
#
loop_
_entity.id
_entity.type
_entity.pdbx_description
1 polymer ?
#
loop_
_entity_poly.entity_id
_entity_poly.type
_entity_poly.pdbx_seq_one_letter_code
_entity_poly.pdbx_strand_id
1 'polypeptide(L)'
;MRSLDEIFAEQFKKRNLKFDKKSLATEALNDPEVKNFLSQNKDLITQPILNRSLSNIYEFVHQKNSNDKTIDGYQPILAYNSDLKIIEIRYTLTNELHRH
;
A
#
# COMPACT_ATOMS: atom_id res chain seq x y z
N MET A 1 2.95 10.96 23.71
CA MET A 1 2.05 9.92 23.13
C MET A 1 2.65 9.54 21.80
N ARG A 2 2.85 8.25 21.52
CA ARG A 2 3.30 7.81 20.20
C ARG A 2 2.12 7.84 19.24
N SER A 3 2.32 8.35 18.03
CA SER A 3 1.26 8.33 17.01
C SER A 3 1.10 6.92 16.47
N LEU A 4 -0.11 6.58 16.02
CA LEU A 4 -0.37 5.29 15.36
C LEU A 4 0.60 5.08 14.19
N ASP A 5 0.92 6.16 13.46
CA ASP A 5 1.90 6.18 12.38
C ASP A 5 3.31 5.71 12.81
N GLU A 6 3.76 6.06 14.01
CA GLU A 6 5.06 5.61 14.54
C GLU A 6 5.06 4.12 14.87
N ILE A 7 3.95 3.62 15.42
CA ILE A 7 3.78 2.20 15.76
C ILE A 7 3.76 1.36 14.49
N PHE A 8 3.06 1.83 13.45
CA PHE A 8 3.05 1.18 12.14
C PHE A 8 4.47 1.19 11.53
N ALA A 9 5.13 2.35 11.50
CA ALA A 9 6.48 2.47 10.95
C ALA A 9 7.51 1.54 11.63
N GLU A 10 7.46 1.37 12.94
CA GLU A 10 8.34 0.44 13.67
C GLU A 10 8.10 -1.03 13.32
N GLN A 11 6.83 -1.44 13.16
CA GLN A 11 6.47 -2.80 12.75
C GLN A 11 6.91 -3.09 11.30
N PHE A 12 6.73 -2.13 10.39
CA PHE A 12 7.19 -2.24 9.00
C PHE A 12 8.72 -2.32 8.89
N LYS A 13 9.46 -1.59 9.72
CA LYS A 13 10.93 -1.58 9.72
C LYS A 13 11.54 -2.90 10.18
N LYS A 14 10.85 -3.63 11.07
CA LYS A 14 11.32 -4.92 11.62
C LYS A 14 11.18 -6.10 10.63
N ARG A 15 10.25 -6.03 9.68
CA ARG A 15 10.13 -7.00 8.58
C ARG A 15 11.17 -6.69 7.51
N ASN A 16 12.43 -7.05 7.80
CA ASN A 16 13.57 -7.04 6.89
C ASN A 16 13.24 -7.84 5.60
N LEU A 17 12.58 -7.19 4.65
CA LEU A 17 12.29 -7.68 3.30
C LEU A 17 13.60 -7.69 2.49
N LYS A 18 14.52 -8.59 2.81
CA LYS A 18 15.59 -9.03 1.89
C LYS A 18 15.08 -10.24 1.11
N PHE A 19 13.98 -10.05 0.40
CA PHE A 19 13.57 -10.90 -0.71
C PHE A 19 13.64 -10.05 -1.96
N ASP A 20 13.74 -10.66 -3.14
CA ASP A 20 13.91 -9.98 -4.42
C ASP A 20 12.72 -9.04 -4.72
N LYS A 21 12.77 -7.85 -4.10
CA LYS A 21 11.68 -6.87 -4.00
C LYS A 21 11.20 -6.45 -5.38
N LYS A 22 12.09 -6.51 -6.37
CA LYS A 22 11.79 -6.05 -7.72
C LYS A 22 10.87 -7.05 -8.44
N SER A 23 11.16 -8.35 -8.31
CA SER A 23 10.35 -9.42 -8.90
C SER A 23 8.97 -9.51 -8.25
N LEU A 24 8.91 -9.48 -6.91
CA LEU A 24 7.66 -9.52 -6.17
C LEU A 24 6.82 -8.24 -6.31
N ALA A 25 7.45 -7.07 -6.40
CA ALA A 25 6.72 -5.84 -6.67
C ALA A 25 6.16 -5.81 -8.10
N THR A 26 6.84 -6.43 -9.06
CA THR A 26 6.32 -6.56 -10.44
C THR A 26 5.08 -7.46 -10.48
N GLU A 27 5.02 -8.50 -9.66
CA GLU A 27 3.81 -9.30 -9.47
C GLU A 27 2.68 -8.47 -8.83
N ALA A 28 2.99 -7.66 -7.82
CA ALA A 28 2.01 -6.79 -7.18
C ALA A 28 1.42 -5.73 -8.16
N LEU A 29 2.19 -5.27 -9.15
CA LEU A 29 1.67 -4.41 -10.22
C LEU A 29 0.63 -5.10 -11.11
N ASN A 30 0.55 -6.44 -11.07
CA ASN A 30 -0.47 -7.18 -11.81
C ASN A 30 -1.79 -7.30 -11.09
N ASP A 31 -1.84 -6.96 -9.81
CA ASP A 31 -3.05 -7.01 -9.00
C ASP A 31 -4.16 -6.10 -9.56
N PRO A 32 -5.42 -6.55 -9.65
CA PRO A 32 -6.50 -5.76 -10.25
C PRO A 32 -6.74 -4.42 -9.54
N GLU A 33 -6.62 -4.38 -8.21
CA GLU A 33 -6.88 -3.17 -7.43
C GLU A 33 -5.75 -2.15 -7.60
N VAL A 34 -4.50 -2.65 -7.63
CA VAL A 34 -3.33 -1.83 -7.96
C VAL A 34 -3.47 -1.25 -9.38
N LYS A 35 -3.81 -2.07 -10.38
CA LYS A 35 -4.01 -1.61 -11.76
C LYS A 35 -5.11 -0.55 -11.85
N ASN A 36 -6.24 -0.75 -11.16
CA ASN A 36 -7.33 0.21 -11.13
C ASN A 36 -6.87 1.55 -10.51
N PHE A 37 -6.20 1.50 -9.35
CA PHE A 37 -5.67 2.68 -8.68
C PHE A 37 -4.68 3.46 -9.57
N LEU A 38 -3.75 2.76 -10.22
CA LEU A 38 -2.79 3.37 -11.14
C LEU A 38 -3.46 4.01 -12.35
N SER A 39 -4.50 3.37 -12.90
CA SER A 39 -5.28 3.91 -14.02
C SER A 39 -6.01 5.20 -13.65
N GLN A 40 -6.67 5.20 -12.48
CA GLN A 40 -7.39 6.37 -11.96
C GLN A 40 -6.48 7.55 -11.64
N ASN A 41 -5.21 7.30 -11.34
CA ASN A 41 -4.22 8.30 -10.95
C ASN A 41 -3.09 8.46 -11.98
N LYS A 42 -3.29 8.02 -13.23
CA LYS A 42 -2.25 7.99 -14.28
C LYS A 42 -1.60 9.34 -14.54
N ASP A 43 -2.34 10.42 -14.35
CA ASP A 43 -1.86 11.79 -14.60
C ASP A 43 -0.95 12.30 -13.46
N LEU A 44 -1.03 11.67 -12.28
CA LEU A 44 -0.25 12.00 -11.08
C LEU A 44 0.92 11.03 -10.88
N ILE A 45 0.74 9.75 -11.22
CA ILE A 45 1.69 8.68 -10.95
C ILE A 45 2.62 8.48 -12.14
N THR A 46 3.77 9.15 -12.07
CA THR A 46 4.87 8.96 -13.03
C THR A 46 5.69 7.70 -12.72
N GLN A 47 6.47 7.22 -13.69
CA GLN A 47 7.35 6.05 -13.49
C GLN A 47 8.32 6.21 -12.29
N PRO A 48 8.94 7.38 -12.03
CA PRO A 48 9.74 7.58 -10.82
C PRO A 48 8.96 7.41 -9.52
N ILE A 49 7.71 7.89 -9.46
CA ILE A 49 6.82 7.74 -8.30
C ILE A 49 6.47 6.27 -8.11
N LEU A 50 6.11 5.58 -9.20
CA LEU A 50 5.82 4.16 -9.21
C LEU A 50 7.00 3.34 -8.67
N ASN A 51 8.21 3.59 -9.19
CA ASN A 51 9.43 2.90 -8.79
C ASN A 51 9.75 3.09 -7.31
N ARG A 52 9.57 4.30 -6.77
CA ARG A 52 9.77 4.60 -5.34
C ARG A 52 8.75 3.91 -4.44
N SER A 53 7.56 3.65 -4.98
CA SER A 53 6.43 3.12 -4.23
C SER A 53 6.26 1.60 -4.33
N LEU A 54 7.10 0.92 -5.10
CA LEU A 54 7.04 -0.53 -5.32
C LEU A 54 7.00 -1.34 -4.01
N SER A 55 7.71 -0.91 -2.97
CA SER A 55 7.67 -1.59 -1.67
C SER A 55 6.29 -1.48 -1.00
N ASN A 56 5.64 -0.32 -1.08
CA ASN A 56 4.32 -0.10 -0.51
C ASN A 56 3.23 -0.83 -1.31
N ILE A 57 3.35 -0.86 -2.64
CA ILE A 57 2.43 -1.60 -3.50
C ILE A 57 2.52 -3.11 -3.20
N TYR A 58 3.73 -3.64 -3.07
CA TYR A 58 3.93 -5.03 -2.67
C TYR A 58 3.29 -5.33 -1.30
N GLU A 59 3.57 -4.49 -0.31
CA GLU A 59 3.07 -4.67 1.05
C GLU A 59 1.53 -4.58 1.12
N PHE A 60 0.92 -3.69 0.33
CA PHE A 60 -0.53 -3.62 0.16
C PHE A 60 -1.14 -4.94 -0.33
N VAL A 61 -0.60 -5.50 -1.41
CA VAL A 61 -1.07 -6.78 -1.97
C VAL A 61 -0.82 -7.93 -0.99
N HIS A 62 0.30 -7.91 -0.27
CA HIS A 62 0.59 -8.91 0.74
C HIS A 62 -0.43 -8.85 1.89
N GLN A 63 -0.74 -7.66 2.41
CA GLN A 63 -1.67 -7.48 3.52
C GLN A 63 -3.09 -7.85 3.16
N LYS A 64 -3.60 -7.39 2.01
CA LYS A 64 -4.97 -7.69 1.60
C LYS A 64 -5.22 -9.19 1.41
N ASN A 65 -4.18 -9.92 0.97
CA ASN A 65 -4.24 -11.36 0.74
C ASN A 65 -3.93 -12.16 2.01
N SER A 66 -3.36 -11.53 3.03
CA SER A 66 -3.12 -12.18 4.31
C SER A 66 -4.43 -12.27 5.10
N ASN A 67 -4.70 -13.43 5.71
CA ASN A 67 -5.78 -13.59 6.69
C ASN A 67 -5.51 -12.84 8.01
N ASP A 68 -4.41 -12.10 8.07
CA ASP A 68 -4.00 -11.32 9.21
C ASP A 68 -4.83 -10.03 9.18
N LYS A 69 -6.02 -10.08 9.79
CA LYS A 69 -6.83 -8.89 10.07
C LYS A 69 -6.08 -8.06 11.12
N THR A 70 -5.03 -7.37 10.68
CA THR A 70 -4.10 -6.66 11.56
C THR A 70 -4.84 -5.61 12.40
N ILE A 71 -6.03 -5.19 11.93
CA ILE A 71 -6.99 -4.34 12.65
C ILE A 71 -8.42 -4.76 12.25
N ASP A 72 -9.19 -5.33 13.19
CA ASP A 72 -10.59 -5.70 12.94
C ASP A 72 -11.42 -4.45 12.55
N GLY A 73 -12.17 -4.56 11.45
CA GLY A 73 -13.01 -3.48 10.93
C GLY A 73 -12.29 -2.44 10.05
N TYR A 74 -11.01 -2.64 9.75
CA TYR A 74 -10.27 -1.80 8.80
C TYR A 74 -9.67 -2.63 7.65
N GLN A 75 -9.47 -1.99 6.50
CA GLN A 75 -8.83 -2.56 5.31
C GLN A 75 -7.76 -1.60 4.79
N PRO A 76 -6.62 -2.14 4.32
CA PRO A 76 -5.62 -1.31 3.65
C PRO A 76 -6.17 -0.80 2.31
N ILE A 77 -5.80 0.41 1.94
CA ILE A 77 -6.08 1.05 0.65
C ILE A 77 -4.82 1.76 0.15
N LEU A 78 -4.71 1.90 -1.18
CA LEU A 78 -3.68 2.74 -1.78
C LEU A 78 -4.11 4.20 -1.80
N ALA A 79 -3.19 5.10 -1.46
CA ALA A 79 -3.37 6.54 -1.57
C ALA A 79 -2.14 7.20 -2.18
N TYR A 80 -2.35 8.24 -2.99
CA TYR A 80 -1.26 9.07 -3.48
C TYR A 80 -0.95 10.17 -2.47
N ASN A 81 0.29 10.19 -1.99
CA ASN A 81 0.81 11.25 -1.13
C ASN A 81 1.49 12.31 -1.99
N SER A 82 0.86 13.48 -2.14
CA SER A 82 1.35 14.57 -2.98
C SER A 82 2.64 15.22 -2.46
N ASP A 83 2.84 15.22 -1.15
CA ASP A 83 3.99 15.88 -0.51
C ASP A 83 5.25 15.02 -0.65
N LEU A 84 5.12 13.72 -0.40
CA LEU A 84 6.21 12.75 -0.50
C LEU A 84 6.40 12.21 -1.92
N LYS A 85 5.42 12.43 -2.80
CA LYS A 85 5.36 11.89 -4.17
C LYS A 85 5.57 10.38 -4.19
N ILE A 86 4.80 9.68 -3.37
CA ILE A 86 4.76 8.22 -3.28
C ILE A 86 3.31 7.73 -3.22
N ILE A 87 3.13 6.46 -3.51
CA ILE A 87 1.91 5.70 -3.19
C ILE A 87 2.14 5.08 -1.83
N GLU A 88 1.26 5.38 -0.88
CA GLU A 88 1.30 4.88 0.49
C GLU A 88 0.11 3.97 0.79
N ILE A 89 0.23 3.20 1.87
CA ILE A 89 -0.87 2.38 2.40
C ILE A 89 -1.55 3.20 3.48
N ARG A 90 -2.87 3.37 3.36
CA ARG A 90 -3.72 3.90 4.43
C ARG A 90 -4.71 2.83 4.86
N TYR A 91 -5.31 2.99 6.04
CA TYR A 91 -6.36 2.09 6.50
C TYR A 91 -7.67 2.85 6.57
N THR A 92 -8.72 2.27 6.00
CA THR A 92 -10.09 2.79 6.11
C THR A 92 -11.02 1.76 6.73
N LEU A 93 -12.14 2.21 7.29
CA LEU A 93 -13.17 1.34 7.84
C LEU A 93 -13.76 0.45 6.75
N THR A 94 -13.87 -0.85 6.99
CA THR A 94 -14.40 -1.83 6.02
C THR A 94 -15.82 -1.46 5.53
N ASN A 95 -16.58 -0.74 6.34
CA ASN A 95 -17.96 -0.33 6.02
C ASN A 95 -18.03 0.89 5.07
N GLU A 96 -16.94 1.65 4.89
CA GLU A 96 -16.90 2.81 3.98
C GLU A 96 -16.70 2.40 2.52
N LEU A 97 -16.20 1.18 2.25
CA LEU A 97 -16.01 0.68 0.88
C LEU A 97 -17.34 0.40 0.14
N HIS A 98 -18.45 0.23 0.86
CA HIS A 98 -19.75 -0.18 0.30
C HIS A 98 -20.71 0.99 0.01
N ARG A 99 -20.26 2.23 0.15
CA ARG A 99 -21.06 3.41 -0.20
C ARG A 99 -20.51 4.05 -1.47
N HIS A 100 -20.79 3.49 -2.64
CA HIS A 100 -20.86 4.24 -3.91
C HIS A 100 -21.53 3.40 -5.00
#